data_AF-A0A2V6NPK5-F1
#
_entry.id   AF-A0A2V6NPK5-F1
#
_cell.length_a   1.000
_cell.length_b   1.000
_cell.length_c   1.000
_cell.angle_alpha   90.00
_cell.angle_beta   90.00
_cell.angle_gamma   90.00
#
_symmetry.space_group_name_H-M   'P 1'
#
loop_
_entity.id
_entity.type
_entity.pdbx_description
1 polymer ?
#
loop_
_entity_poly.entity_id
_entity_poly.type
_entity_poly.pdbx_seq_one_letter_code
_entity_poly.pdbx_strand_id
1 'polypeptide(L)'
;MRIDIITLFPEICRTPLNESMMKRAQENGALDLHIHNLRGWTSDKHHVVDDAPFGGGQGMVMKPEPIFAAVEDLQKTPNAQRPTPNVEFQTPKVILMSPAGRRFDQQIARELAQDQHLIIV
;
A
#
# COMPACT_ATOMS: atom_id res chain seq x y z
N MET A 1 -10.35 -9.73 0.54
CA MET A 1 -9.57 -8.68 -0.15
C MET A 1 -8.25 -8.51 0.57
N ARG A 2 -7.16 -8.30 -0.15
CA ARG A 2 -5.86 -7.94 0.43
C ARG A 2 -5.58 -6.45 0.25
N ILE A 3 -5.05 -5.79 1.28
CA ILE A 3 -4.61 -4.39 1.22
C ILE A 3 -3.20 -4.30 1.80
N ASP A 4 -2.26 -3.82 0.99
CA ASP A 4 -0.92 -3.45 1.44
C ASP A 4 -0.81 -1.92 1.51
N ILE A 5 -0.43 -1.39 2.66
CA ILE A 5 -0.17 0.05 2.87
C ILE A 5 1.33 0.25 3.00
N ILE A 6 1.91 1.08 2.14
CA ILE A 6 3.32 1.48 2.18
C ILE A 6 3.39 2.85 2.86
N THR A 7 4.14 2.97 3.96
CA THR A 7 4.23 4.21 4.71
C THR A 7 5.58 4.34 5.41
N LEU A 8 6.00 5.56 5.76
CA LEU A 8 7.13 5.78 6.66
C LEU A 8 6.75 5.62 8.14
N PHE A 9 5.46 5.61 8.45
CA PHE A 9 4.95 5.60 9.82
C PHE A 9 3.90 4.51 10.05
N PRO A 10 4.29 3.22 10.07
CA PRO A 10 3.35 2.09 10.20
C PRO A 10 2.41 2.19 11.39
N GLU A 11 2.88 2.68 12.54
CA GLU A 11 2.10 2.71 13.78
C GLU A 11 0.88 3.65 13.72
N ILE A 12 0.96 4.72 12.90
CA ILE A 12 -0.17 5.64 12.65
C ILE A 12 -1.31 4.91 11.94
N CYS A 13 -0.99 3.94 11.08
CA CYS A 13 -1.97 3.11 10.40
C CYS A 13 -2.41 1.93 11.26
N ARG A 14 -1.47 1.23 11.92
CA ARG A 14 -1.74 0.00 12.68
C ARG A 14 -2.75 0.21 13.79
N THR A 15 -2.62 1.31 14.53
CA THR A 15 -3.48 1.57 15.70
C THR A 15 -4.96 1.67 15.32
N PRO A 16 -5.40 2.61 14.45
CA PRO A 16 -6.81 2.72 14.10
C PRO A 16 -7.33 1.56 13.25
N LEU A 17 -6.48 0.91 12.44
CA LEU A 17 -6.89 -0.16 11.54
C LEU A 17 -6.94 -1.55 12.21
N ASN A 18 -6.44 -1.68 13.45
CA ASN A 18 -6.55 -2.90 14.25
C ASN A 18 -7.63 -2.83 15.33
N GLU A 19 -8.57 -1.88 15.21
CA GLU A 19 -9.68 -1.72 16.14
C GLU A 19 -11.05 -1.84 15.47
N SER A 20 -12.09 -2.06 16.27
CA SER A 20 -13.50 -2.01 15.84
C SER A 20 -13.82 -2.86 14.60
N MET A 21 -14.49 -2.30 13.59
CA MET A 21 -14.92 -2.98 12.36
C MET A 21 -13.75 -3.55 11.56
N MET A 22 -12.61 -2.84 11.52
CA MET A 22 -11.44 -3.30 10.78
C MET A 22 -10.84 -4.54 11.42
N LYS A 23 -10.73 -4.57 12.76
CA LYS A 23 -10.31 -5.76 13.50
C LYS A 23 -11.21 -6.97 13.22
N ARG A 24 -12.52 -6.79 13.32
CA ARG A 24 -13.51 -7.86 13.05
C ARG A 24 -13.42 -8.37 11.61
N ALA A 25 -13.19 -7.48 10.64
CA ALA A 25 -13.02 -7.86 9.24
C ALA A 25 -11.78 -8.73 9.02
N GLN A 26 -10.68 -8.42 9.72
CA GLN A 26 -9.46 -9.23 9.70
C GLN A 26 -9.66 -10.59 10.38
N GLU A 27 -10.22 -10.62 11.60
CA GLU A 27 -10.48 -11.85 12.35
C GLU A 27 -11.40 -12.84 11.61
N ASN A 28 -12.37 -12.32 10.86
CA ASN A 28 -13.28 -13.12 10.04
C ASN A 28 -12.74 -13.45 8.64
N GLY A 29 -11.51 -13.05 8.31
CA GLY A 29 -10.87 -13.29 7.02
C GLY A 29 -11.47 -12.53 5.84
N ALA A 30 -12.30 -11.51 6.09
CA ALA A 30 -12.85 -10.65 5.03
C ALA A 30 -11.79 -9.68 4.47
N LEU A 31 -10.82 -9.30 5.31
CA LEU A 31 -9.72 -8.39 5.00
C LEU A 31 -8.37 -9.00 5.41
N ASP A 32 -7.42 -9.02 4.49
CA ASP A 32 -6.00 -9.32 4.75
C ASP A 32 -5.21 -8.00 4.66
N LEU A 33 -4.92 -7.38 5.82
CA LEU A 33 -4.30 -6.05 5.88
C LEU A 33 -2.82 -6.14 6.27
N HIS A 34 -1.96 -5.55 5.46
CA HIS A 34 -0.52 -5.48 5.69
C HIS A 34 -0.06 -4.04 5.66
N ILE A 35 0.77 -3.66 6.64
CA ILE A 35 1.29 -2.29 6.77
C ILE A 35 2.82 -2.37 6.83
N HIS A 36 3.45 -1.75 5.84
CA HIS A 36 4.86 -1.86 5.55
C HIS A 36 5.58 -0.54 5.77
N ASN A 37 6.79 -0.63 6.33
CA ASN A 37 7.68 0.52 6.40
C ASN A 37 8.47 0.63 5.08
N LEU A 38 8.32 1.73 4.34
CA LEU A 38 9.04 1.96 3.08
C LEU A 38 10.57 1.84 3.23
N ARG A 39 11.10 2.14 4.44
CA ARG A 39 12.52 2.00 4.75
C ARG A 39 13.05 0.58 4.52
N GLY A 40 12.19 -0.44 4.56
CA GLY A 40 12.55 -1.84 4.30
C GLY A 40 13.06 -2.10 2.88
N TRP A 41 12.73 -1.24 1.91
CA TRP A 41 13.16 -1.37 0.51
C TRP A 41 14.28 -0.39 0.12
N THR A 42 14.94 0.21 1.11
CA THR A 42 16.16 1.00 0.87
C THR A 42 17.38 0.09 0.80
N SER A 43 18.41 0.51 0.05
CA SER A 43 19.66 -0.24 -0.13
C SER A 43 20.84 0.31 0.67
N ASP A 44 20.69 1.50 1.26
CA ASP A 44 21.74 2.17 2.01
C ASP A 44 21.63 1.91 3.52
N LYS A 45 22.76 2.03 4.23
CA LYS A 45 22.86 1.79 5.67
C LYS A 45 21.97 2.71 6.52
N HIS A 46 21.66 3.90 6.02
CA HIS A 46 20.91 4.92 6.76
C HIS A 46 19.42 4.92 6.43
N HIS A 47 18.97 4.01 5.56
CA HIS A 47 17.59 3.87 5.13
C HIS A 47 17.00 5.19 4.61
N VAL A 48 17.70 5.83 3.68
CA VAL A 48 17.32 7.11 3.08
C VAL A 48 16.25 6.90 2.02
N VAL A 49 15.13 7.61 2.20
CA VAL A 49 13.88 7.45 1.41
C VAL A 49 13.52 8.70 0.61
N ASP A 50 14.25 9.80 0.81
CA ASP A 50 14.04 11.10 0.19
C ASP A 50 15.39 11.73 -0.19
N ASP A 51 15.35 12.69 -1.10
CA ASP A 51 16.52 13.45 -1.54
C ASP A 51 16.12 14.89 -1.89
N ALA A 52 17.11 15.76 -2.02
CA ALA A 52 16.90 17.15 -2.40
C ALA A 52 16.28 17.24 -3.80
N PRO A 53 15.32 18.16 -4.03
CA PRO A 53 14.73 18.36 -5.35
C PRO A 53 15.78 18.87 -6.35
N PHE A 54 15.76 18.32 -7.56
CA PHE A 54 16.49 18.92 -8.68
C PHE A 54 15.96 20.34 -8.95
N GLY A 55 16.88 21.27 -9.21
CA GLY A 55 16.56 22.70 -9.36
C GLY A 55 16.56 23.49 -8.04
N GLY A 56 16.79 22.83 -6.90
CA GLY A 56 16.79 23.46 -5.58
C GLY A 56 15.38 23.76 -5.07
N GLY A 57 15.29 24.51 -3.96
CA GLY A 57 14.04 24.80 -3.27
C GLY A 57 14.04 24.25 -1.83
N GLN A 58 12.97 24.54 -1.11
CA GLN A 58 12.79 24.05 0.27
C GLN A 58 12.10 22.69 0.26
N GLY A 59 12.45 21.84 1.22
CA GLY A 59 11.86 20.51 1.39
C GLY A 59 12.61 19.41 0.65
N MET A 60 12.02 18.21 0.69
CA MET A 60 12.58 16.97 0.17
C MET A 60 11.58 16.28 -0.76
N VAL A 61 12.09 15.45 -1.68
CA VAL A 61 11.30 14.64 -2.60
C VAL A 61 11.58 13.17 -2.32
N MET A 62 10.52 12.36 -2.23
CA MET A 62 10.67 10.92 -2.05
C MET A 62 11.46 10.31 -3.21
N LYS A 63 12.44 9.47 -2.87
CA LYS A 63 13.23 8.72 -3.84
C LYS A 63 12.34 7.69 -4.56
N PRO A 64 12.47 7.54 -5.89
CA PRO A 64 11.68 6.56 -6.62
C PRO A 64 12.08 5.12 -6.26
N GLU A 65 13.37 4.84 -6.05
CA GLU A 65 13.86 3.46 -5.96
C GLU A 65 13.19 2.64 -4.84
N PRO A 66 13.06 3.14 -3.59
CA PRO A 66 12.38 2.39 -2.54
C PRO A 66 10.89 2.16 -2.84
N ILE A 67 10.21 3.13 -3.48
CA ILE A 67 8.78 3.05 -3.78
C ILE A 67 8.54 1.98 -4.85
N PHE A 68 9.30 2.03 -5.94
CA PHE A 68 9.18 1.04 -7.02
C PHE A 68 9.54 -0.36 -6.53
N ALA A 69 10.65 -0.50 -5.78
CA ALA A 69 11.04 -1.79 -5.20
C ALA A 69 9.95 -2.37 -4.30
N ALA A 70 9.29 -1.54 -3.48
CA ALA A 70 8.21 -1.98 -2.61
C ALA A 70 6.98 -2.44 -3.39
N VAL A 71 6.54 -1.65 -4.38
CA VAL A 71 5.39 -2.01 -5.22
C VAL A 71 5.66 -3.28 -6.02
N GLU A 72 6.83 -3.40 -6.65
CA GLU A 72 7.20 -4.58 -7.45
C GLU A 72 7.34 -5.85 -6.62
N ASP A 73 7.83 -5.74 -5.39
CA ASP A 73 7.91 -6.86 -4.45
C ASP A 73 6.51 -7.33 -4.02
N LEU A 74 5.64 -6.38 -3.64
CA LEU A 74 4.28 -6.69 -3.21
C LEU A 74 3.40 -7.23 -4.35
N GLN A 75 3.65 -6.84 -5.60
CA GLN A 75 2.98 -7.40 -6.77
C GLN A 75 3.26 -8.90 -6.99
N LYS A 76 4.36 -9.43 -6.46
CA LYS A 76 4.70 -10.86 -6.53
C LYS A 76 3.98 -11.69 -5.47
N THR A 77 3.32 -11.05 -4.49
CA THR A 77 2.64 -11.74 -3.40
C THR A 77 1.38 -12.43 -3.95
N PRO A 78 1.23 -13.75 -3.79
CA PRO A 78 0.01 -14.43 -4.22
C PRO A 78 -1.20 -13.90 -3.45
N ASN A 79 -2.32 -13.65 -4.15
CA ASN A 79 -3.56 -13.23 -3.50
C ASN A 79 -3.94 -14.22 -2.39
N ALA A 80 -4.35 -13.70 -1.23
CA ALA A 80 -4.73 -14.46 -0.03
C ALA A 80 -6.00 -15.35 -0.20
N GLN A 81 -6.48 -15.55 -1.43
CA GLN A 81 -7.61 -16.39 -1.77
C GLN A 81 -7.07 -17.66 -2.44
N ARG A 82 -7.38 -18.81 -1.82
CA ARG A 82 -6.92 -20.17 -2.15
C ARG A 82 -6.64 -20.36 -3.65
N PRO A 83 -5.50 -20.99 -4.02
CA PRO A 83 -5.26 -21.38 -5.40
C PRO A 83 -6.32 -22.39 -5.81
N THR A 84 -7.32 -21.94 -6.56
CA THR A 84 -8.11 -22.83 -7.41
C THR A 84 -7.48 -22.78 -8.81
N PRO A 85 -7.47 -23.89 -9.55
CA PRO A 85 -6.68 -24.02 -10.78
C PRO A 85 -7.03 -23.03 -11.92
N ASN A 86 -8.05 -22.19 -11.75
CA ASN A 86 -8.63 -21.34 -12.79
C ASN A 86 -8.69 -19.84 -12.43
N VAL A 87 -7.95 -19.37 -11.42
CA VAL A 87 -7.92 -17.92 -11.08
C VAL A 87 -6.80 -17.25 -11.87
N GLU A 88 -7.16 -16.40 -12.82
CA GLU A 88 -6.24 -15.49 -13.48
C GLU A 88 -5.50 -14.64 -12.43
N PHE A 89 -4.18 -14.51 -12.56
CA PHE A 89 -3.40 -13.57 -11.76
C PHE A 89 -3.92 -12.15 -12.02
N GLN A 90 -4.71 -11.63 -11.09
CA GLN A 90 -5.15 -10.24 -11.16
C GLN A 90 -4.02 -9.34 -10.68
N THR A 91 -3.52 -8.49 -11.57
CA THR A 91 -2.53 -7.47 -11.22
C THR A 91 -3.09 -6.57 -10.11
N PRO A 92 -2.35 -6.37 -9.01
CA PRO A 92 -2.82 -5.52 -7.92
C PRO A 92 -3.01 -4.08 -8.38
N LYS A 93 -4.03 -3.42 -7.85
CA LYS A 93 -4.28 -2.01 -8.15
C LYS A 93 -3.45 -1.13 -7.23
N VAL A 94 -2.53 -0.38 -7.84
CA VAL A 94 -1.65 0.55 -7.12
C VAL A 94 -2.30 1.94 -7.06
N ILE A 95 -2.41 2.49 -5.86
CA ILE A 95 -3.07 3.78 -5.59
C ILE A 95 -2.08 4.67 -4.86
N LEU A 96 -1.70 5.79 -5.49
CA LEU A 96 -0.94 6.85 -4.84
C LEU A 96 -1.90 7.88 -4.23
N MET A 97 -1.85 8.05 -2.92
CA MET A 97 -2.61 9.09 -2.22
C MET A 97 -1.97 10.45 -2.49
N SER A 98 -2.73 11.36 -3.11
CA SER A 98 -2.25 12.71 -3.43
C SER A 98 -3.37 13.74 -3.34
N PRO A 99 -3.10 14.96 -2.86
CA PRO A 99 -4.05 16.07 -2.92
C PRO A 99 -4.49 16.43 -4.34
N ALA A 100 -3.65 16.13 -5.35
CA ALA A 100 -3.97 16.32 -6.76
C ALA A 100 -4.82 15.18 -7.35
N GLY A 101 -5.09 14.13 -6.57
CA GLY A 101 -5.86 12.96 -6.99
C GLY A 101 -7.37 13.20 -7.04
N ARG A 102 -8.11 12.17 -7.46
CA ARG A 102 -9.58 12.15 -7.40
C ARG A 102 -10.02 12.23 -5.94
N ARG A 103 -10.95 13.14 -5.62
CA ARG A 103 -11.57 13.19 -4.28
C ARG A 103 -12.25 11.87 -3.99
N PHE A 104 -11.87 11.22 -2.89
CA PHE A 104 -12.48 9.97 -2.47
C PHE A 104 -13.94 10.20 -2.06
N ASP A 105 -14.84 9.37 -2.59
CA ASP A 105 -16.26 9.38 -2.27
C ASP A 105 -16.82 7.94 -2.20
N GLN A 106 -18.11 7.82 -1.89
CA GLN A 106 -18.76 6.52 -1.72
C GLN A 106 -18.80 5.70 -3.02
N GLN A 107 -18.78 6.36 -4.19
CA GLN A 107 -18.74 5.65 -5.47
C GLN A 107 -17.37 4.98 -5.64
N ILE A 108 -16.29 5.73 -5.42
CA ILE A 108 -14.93 5.18 -5.45
C ILE A 108 -14.77 4.04 -4.44
N ALA A 109 -15.33 4.17 -3.23
CA ALA A 109 -15.30 3.09 -2.24
C ALA A 109 -15.93 1.79 -2.75
N ARG A 110 -17.07 1.87 -3.47
CA ARG A 110 -17.72 0.70 -4.07
C ARG A 110 -16.93 0.10 -5.23
N GLU A 111 -16.33 0.96 -6.06
CA GLU A 111 -15.44 0.54 -7.15
C GLU A 111 -14.23 -0.24 -6.58
N LEU A 112 -13.52 0.35 -5.61
CA LEU A 112 -12.37 -0.28 -4.96
C LEU A 112 -12.74 -1.57 -4.20
N ALA A 113 -13.98 -1.67 -3.68
CA ALA A 113 -14.44 -2.86 -3.00
C ALA A 113 -14.53 -4.11 -3.90
N GLN A 114 -14.49 -3.95 -5.24
CA GLN A 114 -14.49 -5.06 -6.19
C GLN A 114 -13.07 -5.59 -6.49
N ASP A 115 -12.03 -4.83 -6.15
CA ASP A 115 -10.64 -5.22 -6.40
C ASP A 115 -10.20 -6.30 -5.38
N GLN A 116 -9.47 -7.34 -5.84
CA GLN A 116 -9.00 -8.40 -4.95
C GLN A 116 -7.79 -7.97 -4.09
N HIS A 117 -6.94 -7.11 -4.66
CA HIS A 117 -5.68 -6.66 -4.05
C HIS A 117 -5.42 -5.19 -4.37
N LEU A 118 -5.28 -4.38 -3.31
CA LEU A 118 -4.92 -2.97 -3.36
C LEU A 118 -3.53 -2.75 -2.75
N ILE A 119 -2.70 -1.95 -3.41
CA ILE A 119 -1.44 -1.42 -2.86
C ILE A 119 -1.59 0.09 -2.75
N ILE A 120 -1.53 0.62 -1.53
CA ILE A 120 -1.71 2.04 -1.22
C ILE A 120 -0.35 2.64 -0.86
N VAL A 121 0.02 3.70 -1.57
CA VAL A 121 1.25 4.50 -1.39
C VAL A 121 0.91 5.89 -0.91
#